data_AF-A0A1H2AX45-F1
#
_entry.id   AF-A0A1H2AX45-F1
#
_cell.length_a   1.000
_cell.length_b   1.000
_cell.length_c   1.000
_cell.angle_alpha   90.00
_cell.angle_beta   90.00
_cell.angle_gamma   90.00
#
_symmetry.space_group_name_H-M   'P 1'
#
loop_
_entity.id
_entity.type
_entity.pdbx_description
1 polymer ?
#
loop_
_entity_poly.entity_id
_entity_poly.type
_entity_poly.pdbx_seq_one_letter_code
_entity_poly.pdbx_strand_id
1 'polypeptide(L)'
;MKKILFLLLISGALLASSCTKNYAVVPNQTSYATLASTDWSTTDNGLNYTASITPAKGNFGLSSDGILIYFTFDGGKSYEQIPEVYNNVSYTYTNDGGTITLYAQSANGAQTISVPPALGTKIVVVPSN
;
A
#
# COMPACT_ATOMS: atom_id res chain seq x y z
N MET A 1 31.98 -54.91 -8.96
CA MET A 1 32.12 -53.51 -9.45
C MET A 1 30.79 -52.91 -9.94
N LYS A 2 29.94 -53.62 -10.69
CA LYS A 2 28.64 -53.08 -11.20
C LYS A 2 27.62 -52.70 -10.10
N LYS A 3 27.64 -53.38 -8.94
CA LYS A 3 26.71 -53.13 -7.81
C LYS A 3 27.00 -51.83 -7.04
N ILE A 4 28.27 -51.39 -7.00
CA ILE A 4 28.68 -50.14 -6.33
C ILE A 4 28.30 -48.92 -7.18
N LEU A 5 28.42 -49.04 -8.50
CA LEU A 5 28.00 -47.98 -9.42
C LEU A 5 26.48 -47.73 -9.34
N PHE A 6 25.70 -48.80 -9.19
CA PHE A 6 24.25 -48.71 -9.00
C PHE A 6 23.88 -48.00 -7.69
N LEU A 7 24.61 -48.26 -6.59
CA LEU A 7 24.36 -47.56 -5.32
C LEU A 7 24.67 -46.05 -5.43
N LEU A 8 25.79 -45.67 -6.04
CA LEU A 8 26.17 -44.27 -6.22
C LEU A 8 25.17 -43.48 -7.09
N LEU A 9 24.62 -44.12 -8.13
CA LEU A 9 23.59 -43.52 -8.99
C LEU A 9 22.27 -43.28 -8.24
N ILE A 10 21.86 -44.22 -7.39
CA ILE A 10 20.64 -44.09 -6.58
C ILE A 10 20.82 -43.00 -5.51
N SER A 11 21.99 -42.92 -4.87
CA SER A 11 22.30 -41.89 -3.88
C SER A 11 22.33 -40.48 -4.48
N GLY A 12 22.87 -40.32 -5.69
CA GLY A 12 22.89 -39.03 -6.39
C GLY A 12 21.50 -38.55 -6.82
N ALA A 13 20.62 -39.46 -7.25
CA ALA A 13 19.26 -39.13 -7.66
C ALA A 13 18.38 -38.66 -6.48
N LEU A 14 18.60 -39.18 -5.28
CA LEU A 14 17.85 -38.80 -4.07
C LEU A 14 18.26 -37.43 -3.50
N LEU A 15 19.48 -36.95 -3.78
CA LEU A 15 19.95 -35.63 -3.34
C LEU A 15 19.51 -34.51 -4.29
N ALA A 16 19.22 -34.84 -5.56
CA ALA A 16 18.77 -33.87 -6.57
C ALA A 16 17.28 -33.49 -6.44
N SER A 17 16.45 -34.33 -5.79
CA SER A 17 15.00 -34.09 -5.64
C SER A 17 14.63 -33.21 -4.43
N SER A 18 15.59 -32.91 -3.52
CA SER A 18 15.31 -32.16 -2.28
C SER A 18 15.48 -30.64 -2.42
N CYS A 19 16.00 -30.12 -3.54
CA CYS A 19 16.11 -28.69 -3.78
C CYS A 19 14.89 -28.16 -4.55
N THR A 20 13.68 -28.38 -4.05
CA THR A 20 12.56 -27.52 -4.45
C THR A 20 12.74 -26.19 -3.75
N LYS A 21 13.20 -25.17 -4.50
CA LYS A 21 13.21 -23.78 -4.03
C LYS A 21 11.75 -23.33 -3.88
N ASN A 22 11.21 -23.48 -2.68
CA ASN A 22 9.91 -22.94 -2.33
C ASN A 22 10.04 -21.42 -2.25
N TYR A 23 9.52 -20.72 -3.26
CA TYR A 23 9.29 -19.29 -3.16
C TYR A 23 8.08 -19.10 -2.24
N ALA A 24 8.32 -18.69 -1.00
CA ALA A 24 7.26 -18.15 -0.16
C ALA A 24 6.91 -16.76 -0.71
N VAL A 25 6.01 -16.72 -1.69
CA VAL A 25 5.46 -15.46 -2.20
C VAL A 25 4.53 -14.91 -1.13
N VAL A 26 4.92 -13.80 -0.49
CA VAL A 26 4.01 -13.05 0.39
C VAL A 26 3.14 -12.18 -0.52
N PRO A 27 1.81 -12.43 -0.61
CA PRO A 27 0.95 -11.68 -1.51
C PRO A 27 0.75 -10.24 -1.02
N ASN A 28 0.53 -9.33 -1.96
CA ASN A 28 0.06 -7.98 -1.66
C ASN A 28 -1.29 -8.06 -0.93
N GLN A 29 -1.51 -7.14 0.00
CA GLN A 29 -2.78 -7.03 0.71
C GLN A 29 -3.48 -5.72 0.36
N THR A 30 -4.77 -5.82 0.08
CA THR A 30 -5.61 -4.66 -0.24
C THR A 30 -6.65 -4.50 0.85
N SER A 31 -6.78 -3.30 1.39
CA SER A 31 -7.85 -2.91 2.30
C SER A 31 -8.59 -1.70 1.77
N TYR A 32 -9.86 -1.58 2.16
CA TYR A 32 -10.71 -0.46 1.80
C TYR A 32 -11.14 0.26 3.06
N ALA A 33 -11.20 1.57 2.97
CA ALA A 33 -11.63 2.44 4.05
C ALA A 33 -12.38 3.65 3.45
N THR A 34 -13.13 4.34 4.29
CA THR A 34 -13.79 5.59 3.93
C THR A 34 -13.24 6.68 4.83
N LEU A 35 -12.69 7.72 4.23
CA LEU A 35 -12.38 8.97 4.92
C LEU A 35 -13.62 9.83 4.87
N ALA A 36 -14.22 10.11 6.01
CA ALA A 36 -15.28 11.09 6.12
C ALA A 36 -14.70 12.51 6.01
N SER A 37 -15.52 13.48 5.62
CA SER A 37 -15.12 14.89 5.65
C SER A 37 -14.67 15.36 7.05
N THR A 38 -15.21 14.75 8.10
CA THR A 38 -14.85 15.03 9.50
C THR A 38 -13.49 14.50 9.93
N ASP A 39 -12.89 13.59 9.15
CA ASP A 39 -11.57 13.02 9.46
C ASP A 39 -10.43 13.97 9.04
N TRP A 40 -10.77 14.97 8.20
CA TRP A 40 -9.85 16.00 7.77
C TRP A 40 -9.77 17.13 8.77
N SER A 41 -8.54 17.51 9.12
CA SER A 41 -8.24 18.60 10.03
C SER A 41 -7.27 19.59 9.40
N THR A 42 -7.38 20.87 9.77
CA THR A 42 -6.50 21.94 9.33
C THR A 42 -6.08 22.76 10.54
N THR A 43 -4.85 23.30 10.51
CA THR A 43 -4.32 24.23 11.53
C THR A 43 -3.96 25.59 10.94
N ASP A 44 -4.18 25.77 9.63
CA ASP A 44 -3.75 26.92 8.84
C ASP A 44 -4.91 27.57 8.09
N ASN A 45 -6.11 27.51 8.68
CA ASN A 45 -7.35 28.07 8.13
C ASN A 45 -7.73 27.50 6.75
N GLY A 46 -7.41 26.23 6.51
CA GLY A 46 -7.81 25.52 5.30
C GLY A 46 -6.84 25.65 4.12
N LEU A 47 -5.61 26.10 4.35
CA LEU A 47 -4.55 26.01 3.33
C LEU A 47 -4.13 24.56 3.12
N ASN A 48 -4.00 23.80 4.20
CA ASN A 48 -3.70 22.38 4.17
C ASN A 48 -4.66 21.62 5.08
N TYR A 49 -5.22 20.54 4.53
CA TYR A 49 -5.95 19.54 5.31
C TYR A 49 -5.12 18.27 5.43
N THR A 50 -5.21 17.66 6.60
CA THR A 50 -4.56 16.38 6.92
C THR A 50 -5.57 15.40 7.46
N ALA A 51 -5.42 14.12 7.08
CA ALA A 51 -6.17 13.01 7.65
C ALA A 51 -5.22 11.82 7.86
N SER A 52 -5.52 10.97 8.84
CA SER A 52 -4.74 9.76 9.08
C SER A 52 -5.54 8.53 8.74
N ILE A 53 -4.89 7.56 8.11
CA ILE A 53 -5.49 6.27 7.80
C ILE A 53 -4.52 5.15 8.16
N THR A 54 -5.06 4.03 8.62
CA THR A 54 -4.27 2.84 8.94
C THR A 54 -4.81 1.69 8.10
N PRO A 55 -3.94 0.93 7.40
CA PRO A 55 -4.38 -0.26 6.69
C PRO A 55 -5.02 -1.25 7.67
N ALA A 56 -5.94 -2.06 7.18
CA ALA A 56 -6.51 -3.13 7.99
C ALA A 56 -5.38 -4.04 8.53
N LYS A 57 -5.48 -4.46 9.81
CA LYS A 57 -4.45 -5.26 10.49
C LYS A 57 -4.01 -6.47 9.66
N GLY A 58 -2.70 -6.59 9.42
CA GLY A 58 -2.02 -7.74 8.82
C GLY A 58 -0.57 -7.82 9.31
N ASN A 59 0.07 -8.99 9.20
CA ASN A 59 1.43 -9.25 9.68
C ASN A 59 2.50 -8.57 8.80
N PHE A 60 2.63 -7.25 8.88
CA PHE A 60 3.55 -6.48 8.03
C PHE A 60 4.47 -5.56 8.81
N GLY A 61 5.71 -5.43 8.31
CA GLY A 61 6.64 -4.40 8.70
C GLY A 61 6.32 -3.13 7.92
N LEU A 62 5.26 -2.42 8.31
CA LEU A 62 4.77 -1.22 7.59
C LEU A 62 5.83 -0.11 7.42
N SER A 63 6.94 -0.18 8.16
CA SER A 63 8.10 0.68 7.99
C SER A 63 8.97 0.37 6.77
N SER A 64 8.97 -0.87 6.26
CA SER A 64 9.78 -1.31 5.11
C SER A 64 8.94 -1.61 3.87
N ASP A 65 7.64 -1.91 4.04
CA ASP A 65 6.75 -2.29 2.95
C ASP A 65 6.30 -1.09 2.11
N GLY A 66 6.09 -1.34 0.81
CA GLY A 66 5.54 -0.35 -0.10
C GLY A 66 4.06 -0.12 0.19
N ILE A 67 3.64 1.14 0.27
CA ILE A 67 2.24 1.52 0.43
C ILE A 67 1.79 2.21 -0.85
N LEU A 68 0.63 1.82 -1.38
CA LEU A 68 -0.03 2.52 -2.47
C LEU A 68 -1.42 2.95 -2.00
N ILE A 69 -1.76 4.21 -2.21
CA ILE A 69 -3.06 4.78 -1.85
C ILE A 69 -3.79 5.19 -3.11
N TYR A 70 -5.08 4.86 -3.15
CA TYR A 70 -5.97 5.25 -4.21
C TYR A 70 -7.24 5.87 -3.63
N PHE A 71 -7.73 6.93 -4.25
CA PHE A 71 -9.03 7.50 -3.97
C PHE A 71 -10.05 7.14 -5.04
N THR A 72 -11.32 7.17 -4.66
CA THR A 72 -12.44 7.18 -5.60
C THR A 72 -13.23 8.47 -5.45
N PHE A 73 -13.44 9.14 -6.58
CA PHE A 73 -14.26 10.35 -6.67
C PHE A 73 -15.63 10.09 -7.31
N ASP A 74 -15.89 8.85 -7.76
CA ASP A 74 -17.09 8.45 -8.49
C ASP A 74 -17.93 7.37 -7.77
N GLY A 75 -17.72 7.22 -6.45
CA GLY A 75 -18.47 6.29 -5.61
C GLY A 75 -18.03 4.83 -5.74
N GLY A 76 -16.76 4.59 -6.10
CA GLY A 76 -16.13 3.28 -6.15
C GLY A 76 -16.14 2.61 -7.52
N LYS A 77 -16.50 3.32 -8.60
CA LYS A 77 -16.45 2.78 -9.96
C LYS A 77 -15.02 2.77 -10.49
N SER A 78 -14.23 3.79 -10.13
CA SER A 78 -12.80 3.88 -10.43
C SER A 78 -12.00 4.27 -9.18
N TYR A 79 -10.74 3.84 -9.17
CA TYR A 79 -9.76 4.15 -8.12
C TYR A 79 -8.51 4.72 -8.77
N GLU A 80 -8.22 5.98 -8.48
CA GLU A 80 -7.08 6.73 -9.01
C GLU A 80 -5.97 6.77 -7.95
N GLN A 81 -4.73 6.57 -8.36
CA GLN A 81 -3.61 6.50 -7.43
C GLN A 81 -3.15 7.91 -7.07
N ILE A 82 -2.94 8.17 -5.77
CA ILE A 82 -2.29 9.40 -5.33
C ILE A 82 -0.76 9.18 -5.20
N PRO A 83 0.10 10.20 -5.43
CA PRO A 83 -0.23 11.61 -5.62
C PRO A 83 -0.96 11.96 -6.92
N GLU A 84 -1.96 12.85 -6.84
CA GLU A 84 -2.68 13.38 -8.01
C GLU A 84 -3.27 14.78 -7.77
N VAL A 85 -3.81 15.38 -8.83
CA VAL A 85 -4.64 16.59 -8.74
C VAL A 85 -6.02 16.28 -9.28
N TYR A 86 -7.05 16.47 -8.45
CA TYR A 86 -8.45 16.30 -8.83
C TYR A 86 -9.25 17.54 -8.41
N ASN A 87 -10.01 18.13 -9.34
CA ASN A 87 -10.79 19.35 -9.12
C ASN A 87 -10.00 20.49 -8.43
N ASN A 88 -8.78 20.76 -8.91
CA ASN A 88 -7.88 21.81 -8.39
C ASN A 88 -7.39 21.58 -6.94
N VAL A 89 -7.55 20.37 -6.40
CA VAL A 89 -6.99 19.93 -5.12
C VAL A 89 -5.90 18.90 -5.38
N SER A 90 -4.71 19.13 -4.82
CA SER A 90 -3.61 18.15 -4.83
C SER A 90 -3.75 17.25 -3.62
N TYR A 91 -3.74 15.94 -3.87
CA TYR A 91 -3.72 14.92 -2.85
C TYR A 91 -2.36 14.23 -2.81
N THR A 92 -1.76 14.14 -1.63
CA THR A 92 -0.49 13.45 -1.42
C THR A 92 -0.54 12.65 -0.12
N TYR A 93 0.50 11.84 0.14
CA TYR A 93 0.58 11.11 1.40
C TYR A 93 2.03 10.84 1.81
N THR A 94 2.21 10.57 3.10
CA THR A 94 3.42 10.02 3.69
C THR A 94 3.06 8.75 4.46
N ASN A 95 4.03 7.85 4.60
CA ASN A 95 3.92 6.68 5.47
C ASN A 95 5.05 6.75 6.50
N ASP A 96 4.69 6.83 7.77
CA ASP A 96 5.64 6.77 8.89
C ASP A 96 5.30 5.57 9.79
N GLY A 97 6.08 4.50 9.65
CA GLY A 97 5.93 3.30 10.48
C GLY A 97 4.55 2.65 10.44
N GLY A 98 3.77 2.84 9.36
CA GLY A 98 2.41 2.33 9.22
C GLY A 98 1.29 3.31 9.56
N THR A 99 1.64 4.51 10.02
CA THR A 99 0.71 5.64 10.06
C THR A 99 0.77 6.36 8.73
N ILE A 100 -0.30 6.28 7.95
CA ILE A 100 -0.39 6.95 6.65
C ILE A 100 -1.06 8.29 6.88
N THR A 101 -0.33 9.37 6.61
CA THR A 101 -0.87 10.73 6.67
C THR A 101 -1.17 11.18 5.26
N LEU A 102 -2.42 11.58 5.04
CA LEU A 102 -2.92 12.10 3.77
C LEU A 102 -2.95 13.62 3.85
N TYR A 103 -2.62 14.27 2.75
CA TYR A 103 -2.61 15.74 2.63
C TYR A 103 -3.50 16.16 1.48
N ALA A 104 -4.24 17.24 1.68
CA ALA A 104 -5.01 17.92 0.65
C ALA A 104 -4.72 19.42 0.71
N GLN A 105 -4.38 20.00 -0.43
CA GLN A 105 -4.09 21.44 -0.58
C GLN A 105 -4.52 21.93 -1.96
N SER A 106 -4.58 23.24 -2.20
CA SER A 106 -4.81 23.74 -3.55
C SER A 106 -3.71 23.26 -4.50
N ALA A 107 -4.03 22.97 -5.76
CA ALA A 107 -3.06 22.47 -6.73
C ALA A 107 -1.87 23.43 -6.96
N ASN A 108 -2.05 24.72 -6.68
CA ASN A 108 -1.01 25.75 -6.74
C ASN A 108 -0.35 26.05 -5.37
N GLY A 109 -0.80 25.42 -4.28
CA GLY A 109 -0.29 25.60 -2.91
C GLY A 109 -0.51 26.98 -2.29
N ALA A 110 -1.29 27.87 -2.92
CA ALA A 110 -1.40 29.28 -2.52
C ALA A 110 -2.80 29.69 -2.04
N GLN A 111 -3.80 28.82 -2.17
CA GLN A 111 -5.20 29.13 -1.90
C GLN A 111 -5.76 28.18 -0.85
N THR A 112 -6.68 28.67 -0.02
CA THR A 112 -7.45 27.81 0.86
C THR A 112 -8.39 26.94 0.03
N ILE A 113 -8.59 25.70 0.47
CA ILE A 113 -9.59 24.80 -0.08
C ILE A 113 -10.73 24.59 0.93
N SER A 114 -11.90 24.18 0.44
CA SER A 114 -12.91 23.60 1.34
C SER A 114 -12.40 22.27 1.90
N VAL A 115 -12.88 21.88 3.09
CA VAL A 115 -12.63 20.55 3.62
C VAL A 115 -12.95 19.48 2.56
N PRO A 116 -12.08 18.49 2.33
CA PRO A 116 -12.33 17.45 1.35
C PRO A 116 -13.65 16.69 1.63
N PRO A 117 -14.35 16.23 0.57
CA PRO A 117 -15.55 15.42 0.73
C PRO A 117 -15.21 14.05 1.33
N ALA A 118 -16.23 13.25 1.61
CA ALA A 118 -16.00 11.85 1.94
C ALA A 118 -15.38 11.13 0.74
N LEU A 119 -14.26 10.43 0.96
CA LEU A 119 -13.50 9.73 -0.07
C LEU A 119 -13.38 8.25 0.25
N GLY A 120 -13.78 7.40 -0.70
CA GLY A 120 -13.45 5.99 -0.65
C GLY A 120 -11.96 5.81 -0.92
N THR A 121 -11.29 5.01 -0.09
CA THR A 121 -9.85 4.83 -0.12
C THR A 121 -9.52 3.35 -0.26
N LYS A 122 -8.66 3.01 -1.22
CA LYS A 122 -8.07 1.68 -1.35
C LYS A 122 -6.59 1.78 -1.00
N ILE A 123 -6.17 0.92 -0.08
CA ILE A 123 -4.81 0.85 0.44
C ILE A 123 -4.22 -0.49 0.01
N VAL A 124 -3.10 -0.47 -0.70
CA VAL A 124 -2.37 -1.68 -1.09
C VAL A 124 -1.03 -1.70 -0.38
N VAL A 125 -0.79 -2.75 0.40
CA VAL A 125 0.49 -3.05 1.03
C VAL A 125 1.23 -4.03 0.13
N VAL A 126 2.42 -3.63 -0.32
CA VAL A 126 3.33 -4.40 -1.17
C VAL A 126 4.50 -4.85 -0.30
N PRO A 127 4.58 -6.14 0.07
CA PRO A 127 5.65 -6.66 0.92
C PRO A 127 7.03 -6.44 0.28
N SER A 128 8.00 -6.02 1.09
CA SER A 128 9.38 -5.68 0.67
C SER A 128 10.41 -6.81 0.85
N ASN A 129 9.94 -8.03 1.13
CA ASN A 129 10.74 -9.19 1.56
C ASN A 129 11.65 -9.81 0.49
#